data_AF-A0A852TWV3-F1
#
_entry.id   AF-A0A852TWV3-F1
#
_cell.length_a   1.000
_cell.length_b   1.000
_cell.length_c   1.000
_cell.angle_alpha   90.00
_cell.angle_beta   90.00
_cell.angle_gamma   90.00
#
_symmetry.space_group_name_H-M   'P 1'
#
loop_
_entity.id
_entity.type
_entity.pdbx_description
1 polymer ?
#
loop_
_entity_poly.entity_id
_entity_poly.type
_entity_poly.pdbx_seq_one_letter_code
_entity_poly.pdbx_strand_id
1 'polypeptide(L)'
;MPDSAATDEFAVRDRSVQVDMLTNEEAAMATDGFTTCLWFDDQAEEAADHYVSIFKDSGIGRIGRYTEAGPGPAGSVLAVEFEANGQKFVALNGGPAPFAFNDSISFQVRCADQDEVDYYWSRLSEGGQEVQCGWLKDKYGVSWQIVPAVLFDLIGDPDQEKAKRTTEAMLSMTKFDIAALERAHAGE
;
A
#
# COMPACT_ATOMS: atom_id res chain seq x y z
N MET A 1 -35.53 -62.29 -49.10
CA MET A 1 -36.03 -61.88 -47.78
C MET A 1 -34.90 -61.13 -47.08
N PRO A 2 -35.08 -59.88 -46.65
CA PRO A 2 -35.32 -58.65 -47.41
C PRO A 2 -34.05 -57.75 -47.45
N ASP A 3 -33.87 -56.98 -48.54
CA ASP A 3 -33.88 -55.49 -48.66
C ASP A 3 -32.51 -54.78 -48.47
N SER A 4 -31.97 -54.18 -49.55
CA SER A 4 -32.02 -52.74 -49.88
C SER A 4 -30.87 -51.95 -49.22
N ALA A 5 -29.72 -51.78 -49.89
CA ALA A 5 -29.41 -50.64 -50.77
C ALA A 5 -29.59 -49.26 -50.10
N ALA A 6 -28.50 -48.55 -49.85
CA ALA A 6 -28.40 -47.10 -50.09
C ALA A 6 -26.95 -46.64 -49.95
N THR A 7 -26.53 -45.89 -50.95
CA THR A 7 -25.27 -45.20 -51.14
C THR A 7 -25.30 -43.80 -50.50
N ASP A 8 -24.08 -43.30 -50.28
CA ASP A 8 -23.66 -41.92 -50.52
C ASP A 8 -23.99 -40.77 -49.54
N GLU A 9 -23.05 -39.82 -49.60
CA GLU A 9 -23.16 -38.38 -49.34
C GLU A 9 -22.87 -37.78 -47.93
N PHE A 10 -21.82 -36.94 -47.94
CA PHE A 10 -21.69 -35.61 -47.28
C PHE A 10 -21.79 -35.57 -45.74
N ALA A 11 -21.10 -34.75 -44.96
CA ALA A 11 -20.17 -33.65 -45.17
C ALA A 11 -19.74 -33.19 -43.75
N VAL A 12 -18.55 -32.57 -43.67
CA VAL A 12 -18.22 -31.44 -42.78
C VAL A 12 -18.31 -31.65 -41.24
N ARG A 13 -17.11 -31.66 -40.63
CA ARG A 13 -16.69 -31.03 -39.35
C ARG A 13 -17.72 -30.87 -38.23
N ASP A 14 -17.32 -31.34 -37.04
CA ASP A 14 -17.39 -30.46 -35.88
C ASP A 14 -16.06 -30.49 -35.09
N ARG A 15 -15.47 -29.30 -34.96
CA ARG A 15 -14.23 -28.97 -34.23
C ARG A 15 -14.62 -28.44 -32.85
N SER A 16 -15.38 -29.20 -32.07
CA SER A 16 -15.99 -28.70 -30.82
C SER A 16 -15.58 -29.47 -29.56
N VAL A 17 -14.41 -30.12 -29.56
CA VAL A 17 -13.78 -30.57 -28.30
C VAL A 17 -12.38 -29.97 -28.17
N GLN A 18 -12.28 -28.68 -28.44
CA GLN A 18 -11.44 -27.78 -27.66
C GLN A 18 -12.32 -27.33 -26.49
N VAL A 19 -12.37 -28.15 -25.43
CA VAL A 19 -12.93 -27.74 -24.14
C VAL A 19 -11.75 -27.64 -23.20
N ASP A 20 -11.14 -26.45 -23.26
CA ASP A 20 -10.37 -25.77 -22.21
C ASP A 20 -9.57 -26.66 -21.23
N MET A 21 -8.39 -27.08 -21.69
CA MET A 21 -7.25 -27.37 -20.81
C MET A 21 -6.48 -26.09 -20.41
N LEU A 22 -7.19 -24.97 -20.25
CA LEU A 22 -6.62 -23.66 -19.92
C LEU A 22 -7.49 -22.93 -18.89
N THR A 23 -7.56 -23.39 -17.64
CA THR A 23 -7.88 -22.51 -16.48
C THR A 23 -7.46 -23.13 -15.15
N ASN A 24 -6.30 -23.78 -15.07
CA ASN A 24 -5.78 -24.26 -13.78
C ASN A 24 -4.35 -23.79 -13.48
N GLU A 25 -3.95 -22.68 -14.08
CA GLU A 25 -2.68 -21.97 -13.82
C GLU A 25 -2.84 -20.72 -12.93
N GLU A 26 -3.99 -20.52 -12.28
CA GLU A 26 -4.19 -19.42 -11.31
C GLU A 26 -4.27 -19.91 -9.86
N ALA A 27 -3.95 -21.19 -9.61
CA ALA A 27 -3.84 -21.72 -8.26
C ALA A 27 -2.41 -21.51 -7.72
N ALA A 28 -2.24 -20.38 -7.03
CA ALA A 28 -1.32 -20.20 -5.91
C ALA A 28 0.15 -20.56 -6.18
N MET A 29 0.88 -19.61 -6.76
CA MET A 29 2.33 -19.57 -6.69
C MET A 29 2.76 -18.34 -5.90
N ALA A 30 3.75 -18.49 -5.03
CA ALA A 30 4.47 -17.40 -4.36
C ALA A 30 5.33 -16.60 -5.38
N THR A 31 4.75 -16.23 -6.52
CA THR A 31 5.47 -15.71 -7.71
C THR A 31 5.37 -14.21 -7.91
N ASP A 32 4.53 -13.50 -7.14
CA ASP A 32 4.39 -12.04 -7.22
C ASP A 32 4.96 -11.33 -5.97
N GLY A 33 6.20 -11.68 -5.59
CA GLY A 33 6.94 -11.00 -4.51
C GLY A 33 6.46 -11.35 -3.10
N PHE A 34 6.72 -10.45 -2.15
CA PHE A 34 6.28 -10.54 -0.76
C PHE A 34 5.33 -9.40 -0.42
N THR A 35 4.41 -9.62 0.53
CA THR A 35 3.41 -8.62 0.94
C THR A 35 3.74 -8.08 2.34
N THR A 36 3.61 -6.77 2.51
CA THR A 36 3.72 -6.13 3.83
C THR A 36 2.48 -6.43 4.65
N CYS A 37 2.65 -7.03 5.82
CA CYS A 37 1.57 -7.33 6.77
C CYS A 37 1.63 -6.37 7.96
N LEU A 38 0.52 -5.68 8.23
CA LEU A 38 0.34 -4.75 9.33
C LEU A 38 -0.50 -5.42 10.42
N TRP A 39 0.05 -5.50 11.64
CA TRP A 39 -0.65 -6.08 12.78
C TRP A 39 -1.46 -5.03 13.50
N PHE A 40 -2.76 -5.27 13.65
CA PHE A 40 -3.68 -4.47 14.45
C PHE A 40 -4.30 -5.34 15.54
N ASP A 41 -4.79 -4.69 16.59
CA ASP A 41 -5.49 -5.39 17.67
C ASP A 41 -6.84 -5.89 17.13
N ASP A 42 -7.67 -4.95 16.64
CA ASP A 42 -8.98 -5.22 16.05
C ASP A 42 -9.38 -4.25 14.93
N GLN A 43 -8.51 -3.31 14.55
CA GLN A 43 -8.83 -2.20 13.63
C GLN A 43 -8.45 -2.44 12.16
N ALA A 44 -8.14 -3.66 11.73
CA ALA A 44 -7.61 -3.94 10.38
C ALA A 44 -8.49 -3.42 9.23
N GLU A 45 -9.81 -3.63 9.29
CA GLU A 45 -10.74 -3.16 8.26
C GLU A 45 -10.84 -1.63 8.25
N GLU A 46 -10.93 -1.00 9.42
CA GLU A 46 -10.97 0.47 9.55
C GLU A 46 -9.68 1.12 9.02
N ALA A 47 -8.52 0.54 9.34
CA ALA A 47 -7.23 1.05 8.88
C ALA A 47 -7.09 0.93 7.37
N ALA A 48 -7.48 -0.22 6.79
CA ALA A 48 -7.49 -0.42 5.35
C ALA A 48 -8.37 0.61 4.64
N ASP A 49 -9.61 0.80 5.10
CA ASP A 49 -10.53 1.80 4.56
C ASP A 49 -9.96 3.23 4.67
N HIS A 50 -9.32 3.55 5.80
CA HIS A 50 -8.68 4.84 6.01
C HIS A 50 -7.58 5.08 4.97
N TYR A 51 -6.65 4.14 4.77
CA TYR A 51 -5.57 4.29 3.80
C TYR A 51 -6.09 4.36 2.36
N VAL A 52 -7.06 3.51 2.01
CA VAL A 52 -7.70 3.55 0.68
C VAL A 52 -8.35 4.91 0.43
N SER A 53 -8.95 5.54 1.45
CA SER A 53 -9.55 6.87 1.32
C SER A 53 -8.54 8.01 1.09
N ILE A 54 -7.26 7.81 1.41
CA ILE A 54 -6.22 8.83 1.30
C ILE A 54 -5.55 8.79 -0.07
N PHE A 55 -5.35 7.61 -0.65
CA PHE A 55 -4.60 7.43 -1.90
C PHE A 55 -5.53 7.25 -3.11
N LYS A 56 -5.07 7.68 -4.30
CA LYS A 56 -5.87 7.63 -5.54
C LYS A 56 -5.85 6.26 -6.24
N ASP A 57 -4.70 5.59 -6.23
CA ASP A 57 -4.50 4.25 -6.81
C ASP A 57 -4.60 3.22 -5.68
N SER A 58 -5.83 2.95 -5.25
CA SER A 58 -6.11 2.22 -4.02
C SER A 58 -7.40 1.41 -4.12
N GLY A 59 -7.52 0.42 -3.25
CA GLY A 59 -8.74 -0.39 -3.17
C GLY A 59 -8.70 -1.44 -2.08
N ILE A 60 -9.88 -1.85 -1.62
CA ILE A 60 -10.03 -2.99 -0.72
C ILE A 60 -10.09 -4.27 -1.56
N GLY A 61 -9.28 -5.25 -1.17
CA GLY A 61 -9.23 -6.58 -1.74
C GLY A 61 -10.06 -7.57 -0.94
N ARG A 62 -9.55 -8.80 -0.78
CA ARG A 62 -10.24 -9.85 -0.04
C ARG A 62 -10.29 -9.54 1.45
N ILE A 63 -11.45 -9.76 2.04
CA ILE A 63 -11.65 -9.74 3.49
C ILE A 63 -11.80 -11.19 3.99
N GLY A 64 -10.82 -11.64 4.77
CA GLY A 64 -10.85 -12.89 5.51
C GLY A 64 -11.55 -12.71 6.85
N ARG A 65 -12.43 -13.65 7.21
CA ARG A 65 -13.17 -13.64 8.48
C ARG A 65 -12.85 -14.87 9.30
N TYR A 66 -12.89 -14.74 10.63
CA TYR A 66 -12.72 -15.86 11.52
C TYR A 66 -13.83 -16.90 11.34
N THR A 67 -13.44 -18.16 11.43
CA THR A 67 -14.35 -19.29 11.62
C THR A 67 -14.43 -19.62 13.11
N GLU A 68 -15.29 -20.57 13.48
CA GLU A 68 -15.38 -21.07 14.87
C GLU A 68 -14.09 -21.68 15.41
N ALA A 69 -13.14 -22.05 14.53
CA ALA A 69 -11.84 -22.59 14.94
C ALA A 69 -10.80 -21.50 15.28
N GLY A 70 -11.09 -20.24 14.95
CA GLY A 70 -10.19 -19.12 15.17
C GLY A 70 -10.22 -18.59 16.62
N PRO A 71 -9.20 -17.84 17.05
CA PRO A 71 -9.18 -17.20 18.36
C PRO A 71 -10.15 -16.02 18.50
N GLY A 72 -10.64 -15.45 17.40
CA GLY A 72 -11.60 -14.34 17.38
C GLY A 72 -13.06 -14.79 17.20
N PRO A 73 -14.03 -13.88 17.41
CA PRO A 73 -15.44 -14.19 17.18
C PRO A 73 -15.73 -14.66 15.75
N ALA A 74 -16.49 -15.74 15.59
CA ALA A 74 -16.86 -16.23 14.26
C ALA A 74 -17.57 -15.13 13.44
N GLY A 75 -17.13 -14.93 12.19
CA GLY A 75 -17.63 -13.88 11.30
C GLY A 75 -16.99 -12.50 11.46
N SER A 76 -16.22 -12.24 12.52
CA SER A 76 -15.45 -11.00 12.61
C SER A 76 -14.27 -11.01 11.64
N VAL A 77 -13.75 -9.82 11.30
CA VAL A 77 -12.61 -9.70 10.38
C VAL A 77 -11.34 -10.22 11.03
N LEU A 78 -10.67 -11.12 10.31
CA LEU A 78 -9.33 -11.62 10.61
C LEU A 78 -8.30 -10.80 9.83
N ALA A 79 -8.47 -10.66 8.52
CA ALA A 79 -7.49 -9.98 7.69
C ALA A 79 -8.17 -9.27 6.51
N VAL A 80 -7.58 -8.17 6.07
CA VAL A 80 -8.02 -7.38 4.91
C VAL A 80 -6.84 -7.16 4.00
N GLU A 81 -6.94 -7.64 2.77
CA GLU A 81 -6.06 -7.22 1.69
C GLU A 81 -6.47 -5.82 1.23
N PHE A 82 -5.51 -4.93 1.04
CA PHE A 82 -5.77 -3.61 0.47
C PHE A 82 -4.58 -3.13 -0.34
N GLU A 83 -4.86 -2.20 -1.25
CA GLU A 83 -3.86 -1.50 -2.03
C GLU A 83 -3.90 -0.01 -1.70
N ALA A 84 -2.74 0.60 -1.50
CA ALA A 84 -2.59 2.03 -1.27
C ALA A 84 -1.45 2.57 -2.13
N ASN A 85 -1.78 3.45 -3.07
CA ASN A 85 -0.84 4.04 -4.02
C ASN A 85 -0.10 2.98 -4.86
N GLY A 86 -0.81 1.96 -5.36
CA GLY A 86 -0.25 0.86 -6.13
C GLY A 86 0.50 -0.20 -5.30
N GLN A 87 0.61 -0.04 -3.98
CA GLN A 87 1.31 -0.98 -3.10
C GLN A 87 0.33 -1.88 -2.36
N LYS A 88 0.58 -3.19 -2.40
CA LYS A 88 -0.25 -4.21 -1.76
C LYS A 88 0.13 -4.43 -0.30
N PHE A 89 -0.88 -4.51 0.55
CA PHE A 89 -0.76 -4.75 1.99
C PHE A 89 -1.77 -5.80 2.45
N VAL A 90 -1.49 -6.37 3.61
CA VAL A 90 -2.47 -7.09 4.43
C VAL A 90 -2.55 -6.39 5.78
N ALA A 91 -3.75 -6.01 6.21
CA ALA A 91 -4.03 -5.65 7.60
C ALA A 91 -4.54 -6.89 8.32
N LEU A 92 -3.95 -7.25 9.46
CA LEU A 92 -4.26 -8.44 10.24
C LEU A 92 -4.73 -8.05 11.63
N ASN A 93 -5.95 -8.45 12.01
CA ASN A 93 -6.40 -8.43 13.39
C ASN A 93 -5.81 -9.63 14.12
N GLY A 94 -4.72 -9.40 14.85
CA GLY A 94 -4.05 -10.43 15.64
C GLY A 94 -4.34 -10.34 17.14
N GLY A 95 -5.08 -9.31 17.56
CA GLY A 95 -5.36 -9.03 18.96
C GLY A 95 -4.20 -8.34 19.68
N PRO A 96 -4.43 -7.93 20.95
CA PRO A 96 -3.43 -7.26 21.76
C PRO A 96 -2.14 -8.06 21.88
N ALA A 97 -1.03 -7.42 21.53
CA ALA A 97 0.30 -8.02 21.55
C ALA A 97 1.26 -7.21 22.45
N PRO A 98 2.36 -7.83 22.95
CA PRO A 98 3.40 -7.09 23.68
C PRO A 98 4.28 -6.24 22.75
N PHE A 99 3.98 -6.21 21.44
CA PHE A 99 4.67 -5.44 20.42
C PHE A 99 3.71 -4.44 19.79
N ALA A 100 4.26 -3.33 19.33
CA ALA A 100 3.53 -2.26 18.66
C ALA A 100 4.35 -1.73 17.48
N PHE A 101 3.69 -1.01 16.58
CA PHE A 101 4.38 -0.24 15.55
C PHE A 101 5.41 0.71 16.16
N ASN A 102 6.54 0.84 15.48
CA ASN A 102 7.62 1.73 15.86
C ASN A 102 8.35 2.21 14.60
N ASP A 103 9.37 3.03 14.79
CA ASP A 103 10.00 3.79 13.70
C ASP A 103 10.96 2.91 12.86
N SER A 104 11.17 1.64 13.24
CA SER A 104 12.06 0.71 12.52
C SER A 104 11.53 0.36 11.12
N ILE A 105 10.22 0.44 10.91
CA ILE A 105 9.58 0.34 9.59
C ILE A 105 8.68 1.56 9.43
N SER A 106 8.78 2.22 8.28
CA SER A 106 7.94 3.36 7.94
C SER A 106 7.62 3.38 6.45
N PHE A 107 6.53 4.06 6.10
CA PHE A 107 6.15 4.29 4.71
C PHE A 107 6.48 5.71 4.30
N GLN A 108 7.30 5.84 3.26
CA GLN A 108 7.74 7.13 2.75
C GLN A 108 6.92 7.53 1.53
N VAL A 109 6.25 8.68 1.63
CA VAL A 109 5.50 9.30 0.54
C VAL A 109 6.34 10.43 -0.04
N ARG A 110 6.76 10.27 -1.30
CA ARG A 110 7.48 11.33 -2.03
C ARG A 110 6.47 12.28 -2.66
N CYS A 111 6.46 13.52 -2.19
CA CYS A 111 5.52 14.56 -2.62
C CYS A 111 6.14 15.42 -3.72
N ALA A 112 5.38 15.71 -4.77
CA ALA A 112 5.86 16.52 -5.89
C ALA A 112 5.95 18.01 -5.54
N ASP A 113 5.04 18.49 -4.69
CA ASP A 113 4.90 19.90 -4.32
C ASP A 113 4.36 20.07 -2.89
N GLN A 114 4.16 21.33 -2.48
CA GLN A 114 3.70 21.66 -1.13
C GLN A 114 2.25 21.25 -0.88
N ASP A 115 1.40 21.23 -1.92
CA ASP A 115 0.00 20.83 -1.79
C ASP A 115 -0.09 19.34 -1.45
N GLU A 116 0.74 18.50 -2.06
CA GLU A 116 0.85 17.09 -1.69
C GLU A 116 1.42 16.89 -0.28
N VAL A 117 2.47 17.65 0.09
CA VAL A 117 3.01 17.60 1.47
C VAL A 117 1.90 17.92 2.47
N ASP A 118 1.16 19.00 2.24
CA ASP A 118 0.11 19.45 3.15
C ASP A 118 -1.07 18.48 3.19
N TYR A 119 -1.46 17.91 2.05
CA TYR A 119 -2.50 16.89 1.96
C TYR A 119 -2.12 15.65 2.76
N TYR A 120 -0.99 15.00 2.46
CA TYR A 120 -0.62 13.76 3.13
C TYR A 120 -0.31 13.97 4.61
N TRP A 121 0.36 15.07 4.94
CA TRP A 121 0.64 15.41 6.33
C TRP A 121 -0.65 15.51 7.15
N SER A 122 -1.61 16.33 6.69
CA SER A 122 -2.85 16.55 7.43
C SER A 122 -3.71 15.29 7.55
N ARG A 123 -3.77 14.47 6.50
CA ARG A 123 -4.60 13.26 6.48
C ARG A 123 -4.03 12.14 7.32
N LEU A 124 -2.71 11.96 7.33
CA LEU A 124 -2.05 10.88 8.05
C LEU A 124 -1.72 11.24 9.51
N SER A 125 -1.56 12.53 9.85
CA SER A 125 -1.38 12.95 11.24
C SER A 125 -2.69 13.09 12.03
N GLU A 126 -3.86 13.03 11.36
CA GLU A 126 -5.17 13.17 12.00
C GLU A 126 -5.39 12.08 13.07
N GLY A 127 -5.51 12.51 14.33
CA GLY A 127 -5.65 11.61 15.48
C GLY A 127 -4.37 10.84 15.87
N GLY A 128 -3.25 11.14 15.20
CA GLY A 128 -1.94 10.56 15.46
C GLY A 128 -0.98 11.53 16.16
N GLN A 129 0.30 11.42 15.81
CA GLN A 129 1.38 12.22 16.38
C GLN A 129 2.32 12.74 15.29
N GLU A 130 2.50 14.06 15.23
CA GLU A 130 3.53 14.68 14.41
C GLU A 130 4.92 14.49 15.06
N VAL A 131 5.91 14.20 14.23
CA VAL A 131 7.32 13.99 14.62
C VAL A 131 8.22 14.88 13.73
N GLN A 132 9.49 15.00 14.10
CA GLN A 132 10.45 15.87 13.44
C GLN A 132 10.83 15.36 12.03
N CYS A 133 11.31 16.25 11.16
CA CYS A 133 11.91 15.92 9.86
C CYS A 133 10.96 15.19 8.89
N GLY A 134 9.69 15.57 8.85
CA GLY A 134 8.70 14.96 7.96
C GLY A 134 8.15 13.62 8.46
N TRP A 135 8.50 13.20 9.68
CA TRP A 135 7.98 11.98 10.28
C TRP A 135 6.64 12.23 10.99
N LEU A 136 5.77 11.23 10.99
CA LEU A 136 4.57 11.20 11.81
C LEU A 136 4.19 9.75 12.14
N LYS A 137 3.34 9.59 13.15
CA LYS A 137 2.61 8.35 13.42
C LYS A 137 1.14 8.61 13.20
N ASP A 138 0.46 7.72 12.48
CA ASP A 138 -0.99 7.85 12.32
C ASP A 138 -1.74 7.44 13.59
N LYS A 139 -3.07 7.56 13.57
CA LYS A 139 -3.94 7.17 14.70
C LYS A 139 -3.85 5.70 15.11
N TYR A 140 -3.26 4.85 14.27
CA TYR A 140 -3.00 3.44 14.56
C TYR A 140 -1.56 3.18 15.02
N GLY A 141 -0.70 4.21 15.02
CA GLY A 141 0.70 4.14 15.42
C GLY A 141 1.66 3.76 14.29
N VAL A 142 1.19 3.60 13.05
CA VAL A 142 2.06 3.29 11.90
C VAL A 142 2.91 4.53 11.57
N SER A 143 4.20 4.31 11.35
CA SER A 143 5.16 5.38 11.06
C SER A 143 5.15 5.77 9.58
N TRP A 144 5.04 7.06 9.30
CA TRP A 144 5.05 7.62 7.95
C TRP A 144 6.12 8.71 7.81
N GLN A 145 6.64 8.89 6.60
CA GLN A 145 7.54 9.98 6.23
C GLN A 145 6.97 10.73 5.03
N ILE A 146 6.60 11.98 5.21
CA ILE A 146 6.08 12.84 4.15
C ILE A 146 7.22 13.73 3.67
N VAL A 147 7.79 13.39 2.52
CA VAL A 147 9.07 13.95 2.08
C VAL A 147 8.91 14.62 0.71
N PRO A 148 9.23 15.91 0.57
CA PRO A 148 9.33 16.54 -0.74
C PRO A 148 10.35 15.84 -1.63
N ALA A 149 10.00 15.57 -2.88
CA ALA A 149 10.90 14.92 -3.83
C ALA A 149 12.22 15.69 -4.00
N VAL A 150 12.15 17.02 -3.95
CA VAL A 150 13.30 17.94 -4.08
C VAL A 150 14.28 17.86 -2.90
N LEU A 151 13.83 17.42 -1.70
CA LEU A 151 14.67 17.43 -0.50
C LEU A 151 15.98 16.65 -0.69
N PHE A 152 15.90 15.49 -1.35
CA PHE A 152 17.06 14.61 -1.58
C PHE A 152 18.13 15.27 -2.46
N ASP A 153 17.71 16.06 -3.45
CA ASP A 153 18.64 16.78 -4.32
C ASP A 153 19.29 17.94 -3.56
N LEU A 154 18.53 18.64 -2.71
CA LEU A 154 19.04 19.76 -1.93
C LEU A 154 20.06 19.33 -0.87
N ILE A 155 19.79 18.24 -0.13
CA ILE A 155 20.72 17.72 0.89
C ILE A 155 21.88 16.91 0.27
N GLY A 156 21.68 16.42 -0.96
CA GLY A 156 22.68 15.68 -1.74
C GLY A 156 23.53 16.56 -2.67
N ASP A 157 23.39 17.89 -2.60
CA ASP A 157 24.09 18.82 -3.48
C ASP A 157 25.63 18.65 -3.36
N PRO A 158 26.37 18.56 -4.49
CA PRO A 158 27.83 18.55 -4.48
C PRO A 158 28.46 19.75 -3.75
N ASP A 159 27.80 20.91 -3.76
CA ASP A 159 28.16 22.06 -2.94
C ASP A 159 27.77 21.81 -1.48
N GLN A 160 28.76 21.42 -0.69
CA GLN A 160 28.59 21.04 0.71
C GLN A 160 28.05 22.18 1.59
N GLU A 161 28.28 23.44 1.25
CA GLU A 161 27.73 24.56 2.03
C GLU A 161 26.24 24.76 1.77
N LYS A 162 25.76 24.50 0.54
CA LYS A 162 24.33 24.50 0.22
C LYS A 162 23.61 23.32 0.87
N ALA A 163 24.19 22.12 0.74
CA ALA A 163 23.67 20.91 1.36
C ALA A 163 23.59 21.04 2.90
N LYS A 164 24.62 21.63 3.51
CA LYS A 164 24.64 21.92 4.95
C LYS A 164 23.51 22.85 5.38
N ARG A 165 23.31 24.00 4.73
CA ARG A 165 22.22 24.94 5.08
C ARG A 165 20.85 24.29 4.94
N THR A 166 20.65 23.50 3.89
CA THR A 166 19.42 22.73 3.68
C THR A 166 19.21 21.74 4.82
N THR A 167 20.26 21.01 5.21
CA THR A 167 20.21 20.02 6.31
C THR A 167 19.89 20.70 7.64
N GLU A 168 20.49 21.84 7.94
CA GLU A 168 20.21 22.62 9.14
C GLU A 168 18.75 23.11 9.17
N ALA A 169 18.23 23.60 8.04
CA ALA A 169 16.82 23.99 7.91
C ALA A 169 15.88 22.78 8.09
N MET A 170 16.16 21.67 7.39
CA MET A 170 15.43 20.40 7.49
C MET A 170 15.34 19.91 8.94
N LEU A 171 16.45 19.91 9.68
CA LEU A 171 16.50 19.49 11.08
C LEU A 171 15.70 20.39 12.02
N SER A 172 15.36 21.62 11.62
CA SER A 172 14.53 22.52 12.43
C SER A 172 13.02 22.33 12.20
N MET A 173 12.63 21.52 11.20
CA MET A 173 11.24 21.37 10.77
C MET A 173 10.57 20.11 11.34
N THR A 174 9.27 20.21 11.58
CA THR A 174 8.37 19.08 11.82
C THR A 174 7.75 18.65 10.49
N LYS A 175 6.83 19.47 9.94
CA LYS A 175 6.40 19.39 8.54
C LYS A 175 7.35 20.19 7.65
N PHE A 176 7.66 19.69 6.46
CA PHE A 176 8.51 20.42 5.53
C PHE A 176 7.79 21.59 4.84
N ASP A 177 8.50 22.71 4.75
CA ASP A 177 8.20 23.84 3.87
C ASP A 177 9.24 23.84 2.74
N ILE A 178 8.79 23.49 1.54
CA ILE A 178 9.65 23.35 0.35
C ILE A 178 10.35 24.67 0.04
N ALA A 179 9.62 25.78 0.09
CA ALA A 179 10.18 27.09 -0.24
C ALA A 179 11.22 27.53 0.80
N ALA A 180 11.04 27.18 2.08
CA ALA A 180 12.03 27.44 3.12
C ALA A 180 13.30 26.59 2.93
N LEU A 181 13.16 25.33 2.52
CA LEU A 181 14.30 24.47 2.18
C LEU A 181 15.08 25.03 0.98
N GLU A 182 14.39 25.47 -0.07
CA GLU A 182 15.00 26.09 -1.25
C GLU A 182 15.70 27.41 -0.91
N ARG A 183 15.10 28.27 -0.07
CA ARG A 183 15.75 29.50 0.41
C ARG A 183 17.01 29.22 1.22
N ALA A 184 16.94 28.26 2.14
CA ALA A 184 18.11 27.84 2.91
C ALA A 184 19.22 27.32 1.98
N HIS A 185 18.86 26.51 0.98
CA HIS A 185 19.79 26.04 -0.05
C HIS A 185 20.42 27.20 -0.83
N ALA A 186 19.62 28.19 -1.24
CA ALA A 186 20.08 29.39 -1.95
C ALA A 186 20.95 30.32 -1.07
N GLY A 187 20.83 30.24 0.26
CA GLY A 187 21.53 31.11 1.21
C GLY A 187 20.79 32.42 1.50
N GLU A 188 19.46 32.41 1.40
CA GLU A 188 18.57 33.54 1.63
C GLU A 188 17.94 33.55 3.03
#